data_AF-A0A7S2GDD2-F1
#
_entry.id   AF-A0A7S2GDD2-F1
#
_cell.length_a   1.000
_cell.length_b   1.000
_cell.length_c   1.000
_cell.angle_alpha   90.00
_cell.angle_beta   90.00
_cell.angle_gamma   90.00
#
_symmetry.space_group_name_H-M   'P 1'
#
loop_
_entity.id
_entity.type
_entity.pdbx_description
1 polymer ?
#
loop_
_entity_poly.entity_id
_entity_poly.type
_entity_poly.pdbx_seq_one_letter_code
_entity_poly.pdbx_strand_id
1 'polypeptide(L)'
;STVCGDVTQVTGTGTVPSNSEGETGIAFSGGGSRALGYTQGALRALGSYASGVSAVSSVSGGTWACSQWMYADVESDDLLCTETADFGNLTLDYLDNTMCQM
;
A
#
# COMPACT_ATOMS: atom_id res chain seq x y z
N SER A 1 6.51 13.03 -22.59
CA SER A 1 5.05 13.18 -22.54
C SER A 1 4.48 11.96 -21.83
N THR A 2 3.66 12.14 -20.81
CA THR A 2 2.95 11.02 -20.15
C THR A 2 1.59 10.93 -20.82
N VAL A 3 1.36 9.85 -21.57
CA VAL A 3 0.03 9.52 -22.08
C VAL A 3 -0.73 8.88 -20.92
N CYS A 4 -1.62 9.66 -20.30
CA CYS A 4 -2.69 9.09 -19.48
C CYS A 4 -3.77 8.65 -20.48
N GLY A 5 -3.75 7.37 -20.86
CA GLY A 5 -4.80 6.80 -21.69
C GLY A 5 -6.10 6.74 -20.90
N ASP A 6 -7.20 7.17 -21.50
CA ASP A 6 -8.53 7.07 -20.91
C ASP A 6 -8.87 5.58 -20.69
N VAL A 7 -9.35 5.23 -19.49
CA VAL A 7 -9.73 3.85 -19.18
C VAL A 7 -11.10 3.61 -19.79
N THR A 8 -11.11 3.10 -21.02
CA THR A 8 -12.36 2.63 -21.65
C THR A 8 -12.88 1.43 -20.86
N GLN A 9 -14.08 1.54 -20.31
CA GLN A 9 -14.75 0.40 -19.68
C GLN A 9 -15.00 -0.67 -20.75
N VAL A 10 -14.34 -1.82 -20.62
CA VAL A 10 -14.52 -2.94 -21.54
C VAL A 10 -15.79 -3.69 -21.13
N THR A 11 -16.90 -3.40 -21.81
CA THR A 11 -18.16 -4.16 -21.68
C THR A 11 -18.07 -5.44 -22.50
N GLY A 12 -17.23 -6.38 -22.06
CA GLY A 12 -17.09 -7.70 -22.67
C GLY A 12 -17.47 -8.80 -21.68
N THR A 13 -18.35 -9.72 -22.08
CA THR A 13 -18.67 -10.96 -21.36
C THR A 13 -17.52 -11.98 -21.44
N GLY A 14 -16.28 -11.52 -21.29
CA GLY A 14 -15.17 -12.41 -20.97
C GLY A 14 -15.31 -12.75 -19.50
N THR A 15 -15.33 -14.03 -19.16
CA THR A 15 -15.16 -14.51 -17.79
C THR A 15 -13.80 -14.03 -17.28
N VAL A 16 -13.75 -12.79 -16.79
CA VAL A 16 -12.91 -12.48 -15.64
C VAL A 16 -13.28 -13.50 -14.57
N PRO A 17 -12.32 -14.14 -13.86
CA PRO A 17 -12.68 -14.97 -12.72
C PRO A 17 -13.64 -14.12 -11.90
N SER A 18 -14.86 -14.63 -11.67
CA SER A 18 -15.93 -13.89 -11.03
C SER A 18 -15.32 -13.24 -9.80
N ASN A 19 -15.20 -11.91 -9.81
CA ASN A 19 -14.89 -11.16 -8.62
C ASN A 19 -16.01 -11.54 -7.67
N SER A 20 -15.71 -12.40 -6.71
CA SER A 20 -16.64 -12.68 -5.64
C SER A 20 -17.04 -11.30 -5.08
N GLU A 21 -18.33 -11.07 -4.87
CA GLU A 21 -18.82 -9.80 -4.33
C GLU A 21 -18.11 -9.57 -2.98
N GLY A 22 -16.98 -8.83 -2.98
CA GLY A 22 -16.07 -8.74 -1.83
C GLY A 22 -14.58 -8.60 -2.13
N GLU A 23 -14.09 -8.87 -3.34
CA GLU A 23 -12.64 -8.75 -3.64
C GLU A 23 -12.22 -7.29 -3.90
N THR A 24 -11.34 -6.75 -3.04
CA THR A 24 -10.81 -5.38 -3.18
C THR A 24 -9.45 -5.39 -3.87
N GLY A 25 -9.32 -4.68 -4.99
CA GLY A 25 -8.05 -4.45 -5.67
C GLY A 25 -7.54 -3.03 -5.44
N ILE A 26 -6.23 -2.86 -5.24
CA ILE A 26 -5.58 -1.54 -5.11
C ILE A 26 -4.60 -1.29 -6.25
N ALA A 27 -4.51 -0.03 -6.70
CA ALA A 27 -3.65 0.35 -7.82
C ALA A 27 -2.74 1.54 -7.46
N PHE A 28 -1.42 1.38 -7.59
CA PHE A 28 -0.42 2.41 -7.30
C PHE A 28 0.31 2.87 -8.57
N SER A 29 0.25 4.16 -8.85
CA SER A 29 0.91 4.77 -10.02
C SER A 29 2.44 4.85 -9.86
N GLY A 30 3.13 5.00 -10.99
CA GLY A 30 4.55 5.32 -11.01
C GLY A 30 4.89 6.78 -10.66
N GLY A 31 6.15 7.00 -10.29
CA GLY A 31 6.65 8.34 -9.93
C GLY A 31 7.99 8.32 -9.20
N GLY A 32 8.82 7.30 -9.44
CA GLY A 32 10.10 7.10 -8.75
C GLY A 32 9.96 7.08 -7.22
N SER A 33 10.93 7.67 -6.53
CA SER A 33 10.98 7.75 -5.07
C SER A 33 9.78 8.46 -4.43
N ARG A 34 9.14 9.41 -5.14
CA ARG A 34 7.93 10.07 -4.63
C ARG A 34 6.76 9.08 -4.51
N ALA A 35 6.57 8.28 -5.56
CA ALA A 35 5.52 7.26 -5.55
C ALA A 35 5.82 6.17 -4.52
N LEU A 36 7.08 5.81 -4.32
CA LEU A 36 7.50 4.89 -3.25
C LEU A 36 7.02 5.38 -1.88
N GLY A 37 7.40 6.59 -1.48
CA GLY A 37 7.06 7.11 -0.15
C GLY A 37 5.55 7.24 0.07
N TYR A 38 4.81 7.69 -0.94
CA TYR A 38 3.35 7.72 -0.88
C TYR A 38 2.74 6.32 -0.72
N THR A 39 3.23 5.35 -1.51
CA THR A 39 2.73 3.97 -1.49
C THR A 39 3.00 3.32 -0.13
N GLN A 40 4.18 3.52 0.46
CA GLN A 40 4.48 3.00 1.81
C GLN A 40 3.52 3.57 2.86
N GLY A 41 3.25 4.88 2.83
CA GLY A 41 2.27 5.49 3.74
C GLY A 41 0.85 4.98 3.54
N ALA A 42 0.44 4.78 2.29
CA ALA A 42 -0.87 4.22 1.97
C ALA A 42 -1.03 2.77 2.43
N LEU A 43 0.00 1.93 2.24
CA LEU A 43 0.02 0.55 2.74
C LEU A 43 0.00 0.50 4.26
N ARG A 44 0.75 1.40 4.93
CA ARG A 44 0.71 1.55 6.39
C ARG A 44 -0.69 1.91 6.89
N ALA A 45 -1.35 2.87 6.23
CA ALA A 45 -2.71 3.25 6.57
C ALA A 45 -3.73 2.13 6.31
N LEU A 46 -3.43 1.24 5.35
CA LEU A 46 -4.25 0.07 5.07
C LEU A 46 -4.24 -0.94 6.22
N GLY A 47 -3.11 -1.07 6.94
CA GLY A 47 -3.00 -1.80 8.21
C GLY A 47 -3.84 -3.08 8.30
N SER A 48 -4.74 -3.14 9.28
CA SER A 48 -5.66 -4.26 9.51
C SER A 48 -6.65 -4.55 8.35
N TYR A 49 -6.89 -3.59 7.47
CA TYR A 49 -7.74 -3.75 6.27
C TYR A 49 -6.98 -4.38 5.09
N ALA A 50 -5.66 -4.59 5.21
CA ALA A 50 -4.84 -5.32 4.23
C ALA A 50 -5.40 -6.70 3.88
N SER A 51 -6.01 -7.38 4.85
CA SER A 51 -6.61 -8.72 4.67
C SER A 51 -7.76 -8.75 3.66
N GLY A 52 -8.39 -7.61 3.38
CA GLY A 52 -9.45 -7.49 2.37
C GLY A 52 -8.93 -7.24 0.96
N VAL A 53 -7.63 -7.02 0.78
CA VAL A 53 -7.02 -6.74 -0.53
C VAL A 53 -6.65 -8.04 -1.21
N SER A 54 -7.32 -8.32 -2.31
CA SER A 54 -7.15 -9.55 -3.10
C SER A 54 -6.16 -9.37 -4.24
N ALA A 55 -5.92 -8.12 -4.68
CA ALA A 55 -5.03 -7.83 -5.80
C ALA A 55 -4.35 -6.47 -5.66
N VAL A 56 -3.11 -6.38 -6.17
CA VAL A 56 -2.36 -5.13 -6.28
C VAL A 56 -1.88 -4.95 -7.71
N SER A 57 -2.16 -3.79 -8.29
CA SER A 57 -1.54 -3.30 -9.52
C SER A 57 -0.58 -2.17 -9.19
N SER A 58 0.64 -2.19 -9.71
CA SER A 58 1.60 -1.11 -9.45
C SER A 58 2.54 -0.90 -10.62
N VAL A 59 3.03 0.33 -10.79
CA VAL A 59 3.98 0.69 -11.84
C VAL A 59 5.18 1.44 -11.26
N SER A 60 6.39 1.15 -11.75
CA SER A 60 7.61 1.90 -11.47
C SER A 60 7.86 2.09 -9.96
N GLY A 61 7.92 3.32 -9.46
CA GLY A 61 8.19 3.62 -8.05
C GLY A 61 7.16 3.07 -7.06
N GLY A 62 5.89 2.91 -7.47
CA GLY A 62 4.88 2.24 -6.63
C GLY A 62 5.16 0.74 -6.47
N THR A 63 5.79 0.13 -7.49
CA THR A 63 6.13 -1.30 -7.48
C THR A 63 7.15 -1.63 -6.40
N TRP A 64 8.11 -0.73 -6.11
CA TRP A 64 9.15 -0.99 -5.11
C TRP A 64 8.57 -1.25 -3.71
N ALA A 65 7.53 -0.53 -3.31
CA ALA A 65 6.84 -0.76 -2.04
C ALA A 65 5.89 -1.98 -2.13
N CYS A 66 5.11 -2.08 -3.22
CA CYS A 66 4.14 -3.15 -3.39
C CYS A 66 4.80 -4.54 -3.44
N SER A 67 5.95 -4.67 -4.10
CA SER A 67 6.65 -5.95 -4.22
C SER A 67 7.14 -6.47 -2.87
N GLN A 68 7.57 -5.57 -1.98
CA GLN A 68 7.98 -5.95 -0.63
C GLN A 68 6.77 -6.35 0.19
N TRP A 69 5.71 -5.55 0.14
CA TRP A 69 4.47 -5.82 0.87
C TRP A 69 3.79 -7.14 0.48
N MET A 70 3.87 -7.56 -0.78
CA MET A 70 3.23 -8.79 -1.25
C MET A 70 4.08 -10.06 -1.04
N TYR A 71 5.41 -9.95 -1.05
CA TYR A 71 6.29 -11.12 -1.18
C TYR A 71 7.41 -11.21 -0.15
N ALA A 72 7.65 -10.18 0.66
CA ALA A 72 8.68 -10.27 1.69
C ALA A 72 8.19 -11.18 2.83
N ASP A 73 9.03 -12.12 3.23
CA ASP A 73 8.78 -13.05 4.33
C ASP A 73 9.16 -12.42 5.67
N VAL A 74 8.47 -11.32 6.01
CA VAL A 74 8.62 -10.56 7.25
C VAL A 74 7.25 -10.05 7.69
N GLU A 75 7.12 -9.71 8.96
CA GLU A 75 5.88 -9.14 9.48
C GLU A 75 5.59 -7.78 8.84
N SER A 76 4.31 -7.48 8.62
CA SER A 76 3.89 -6.22 7.99
C SER A 76 4.34 -5.00 8.79
N ASP A 77 4.41 -5.12 10.12
CA ASP A 77 4.89 -4.06 11.02
C ASP A 77 6.39 -3.82 10.89
N ASP A 78 7.20 -4.82 10.52
CA ASP A 78 8.63 -4.62 10.25
C ASP A 78 8.84 -3.87 8.92
N LEU A 79 7.92 -4.04 7.95
CA LEU A 79 7.98 -3.37 6.66
C LEU A 79 7.39 -1.95 6.67
N LEU A 80 6.26 -1.77 7.36
CA LEU A 80 5.46 -0.55 7.32
C LEU A 80 5.53 0.27 8.60
N CYS A 81 6.27 -0.23 9.60
CA CYS A 81 6.28 0.21 10.99
C CYS A 81 4.96 -0.04 11.71
N THR A 82 5.05 -0.21 13.02
CA THR A 82 3.91 -0.44 13.92
C THR A 82 2.87 0.68 13.83
N GLU A 83 1.59 0.32 13.96
CA GLU A 83 0.50 1.29 13.98
C GLU A 83 0.65 2.29 15.15
N THR A 84 0.38 3.56 14.88
CA THR A 84 0.38 4.58 15.94
C THR A 84 -0.94 4.51 16.71
N ALA A 85 -0.91 3.91 17.91
CA ALA A 85 -2.11 3.69 18.72
C ALA A 85 -2.70 4.98 19.34
N ASP A 86 -1.88 5.98 19.65
CA ASP A 86 -2.31 7.23 20.28
C ASP A 86 -1.74 8.45 19.55
N PHE A 87 -2.53 8.99 18.61
CA PHE A 87 -2.16 10.21 17.88
C PHE A 87 -2.14 11.46 18.76
N GLY A 88 -2.79 11.45 19.93
CA GLY A 88 -2.80 12.56 20.89
C GLY A 88 -1.49 12.72 21.65
N ASN A 89 -0.66 11.67 21.69
CA ASN A 89 0.65 11.65 22.34
C ASN A 89 1.83 11.75 21.36
N LEU A 90 1.59 12.14 20.10
CA LEU A 90 2.66 12.43 19.13
C LEU A 90 3.39 13.72 19.50
N THR A 91 4.25 13.63 20.52
CA THR A 91 5.13 14.70 20.97
C THR A 91 6.59 14.38 20.63
N LEU A 92 7.46 15.39 20.67
CA LEU A 92 8.91 15.15 20.54
C LEU A 92 9.44 14.27 21.68
N ASP A 93 8.88 14.39 22.88
CA ASP A 93 9.23 13.55 24.03
C ASP A 93 8.86 12.07 23.81
N TYR A 94 7.78 11.79 23.08
CA TYR A 94 7.38 10.43 22.70
C TYR A 94 8.40 9.80 21.74
N LEU A 95 8.96 10.59 20.80
CA LEU A 95 10.00 10.14 19.87
C LEU A 95 11.31 9.80 20.60
N ASP A 96 11.73 10.64 21.56
CA ASP A 96 12.96 10.42 22.33
C ASP A 96 12.88 9.15 23.20
N ASN A 97 11.70 8.81 23.72
CA ASN A 97 11.50 7.63 24.57
C ASN A 97 11.34 6.32 23.78
N THR A 98 10.90 6.38 22.51
CA THR A 98 10.67 5.17 21.68
C THR A 98 11.90 4.77 20.86
N MET A 99 12.83 5.68 20.57
CA MET A 99 14.05 5.36 19.81
C MET A 99 15.20 4.77 20.66
N CYS A 100 15.05 4.65 21.98
CA CYS A 100 16.06 4.04 22.86
C CYS A 100 16.00 2.50 22.91
N GLN A 101 15.14 1.85 22.12
CA GLN A 101 14.96 0.38 22.13
C GLN A 101 15.16 -0.32 20.77
N MET A 102 15.87 0.31 19.82
CA MET A 102 16.38 -0.39 18.63
C MET A 102 17.85 -0.78 18.79
#